data_AF-A0A015KAD7-F1
#
_entry.id   AF-A0A015KAD7-F1
#
_cell.length_a   1.000
_cell.length_b   1.000
_cell.length_c   1.000
_cell.angle_alpha   90.00
_cell.angle_beta   90.00
_cell.angle_gamma   90.00
#
_symmetry.space_group_name_H-M   'P 1'
#
loop_
_entity.id
_entity.type
_entity.pdbx_description
1 polymer ?
#
loop_
_entity_poly.entity_id
_entity_poly.type
_entity_poly.pdbx_seq_one_letter_code
_entity_poly.pdbx_strand_id
1 'polypeptide(L)'
;MVSEFLTEINGRLHLKQADIEKHPYIPEKARYFLKPGINQEGYWTAEHLLEQIECKAISIFEALYPDCIAVFAFDNSSNHAAFSKDALVAS
;
A
#
# COMPACT_ATOMS: atom_id res chain seq x y z
N MET A 1 -2.37 -11.21 -8.67
CA MET A 1 -1.26 -10.40 -8.14
C MET A 1 -1.52 -10.12 -6.66
N VAL A 2 -0.47 -10.02 -5.85
CA VAL A 2 -0.56 -9.60 -4.46
C VAL A 2 0.28 -8.35 -4.29
N SER A 3 -0.28 -7.31 -3.68
CA SER A 3 0.47 -6.14 -3.22
C SER A 3 0.55 -6.17 -1.69
N GLU A 4 1.75 -6.04 -1.13
CA GLU A 4 2.00 -6.12 0.31
C GLU A 4 3.18 -5.23 0.70
N PHE A 5 3.04 -4.49 1.81
CA PHE A 5 4.13 -3.72 2.39
C PHE A 5 4.95 -4.56 3.36
N LEU A 6 6.28 -4.37 3.30
CA LEU A 6 7.23 -5.04 4.16
C LEU A 6 8.00 -4.01 5.02
N THR A 7 8.39 -4.42 6.21
CA THR A 7 9.31 -3.72 7.11
C THR A 7 10.52 -4.61 7.37
N GLU A 8 11.67 -3.99 7.60
CA GLU A 8 12.92 -4.71 7.89
C GLU A 8 12.82 -5.57 9.15
N ILE A 9 12.13 -5.07 10.18
CA ILE A 9 12.10 -5.68 11.52
C ILE A 9 11.09 -6.83 11.59
N ASN A 10 9.91 -6.65 10.99
CA ASN A 10 8.75 -7.53 11.22
C ASN A 10 8.30 -8.30 9.97
N GLY A 11 8.95 -8.08 8.83
CA GLY A 11 8.50 -8.66 7.57
C GLY A 11 7.22 -7.96 7.13
N ARG A 12 6.06 -8.62 7.19
CA ARG A 12 4.82 -8.01 6.67
C ARG A 12 4.33 -6.88 7.57
N LEU A 13 3.90 -5.77 6.98
CA LEU A 13 3.24 -4.68 7.70
C LEU A 13 1.80 -5.07 8.05
N HIS A 14 1.59 -5.46 9.31
CA HIS A 14 0.28 -5.84 9.85
C HIS A 14 0.18 -5.56 11.35
N LEU A 15 -1.03 -5.30 11.83
CA LEU A 15 -1.31 -5.15 13.25
C LEU A 15 -1.13 -6.47 14.00
N LYS A 16 -0.67 -6.39 15.25
CA LYS A 16 -0.66 -7.53 16.18
C LYS A 16 -1.98 -7.59 16.93
N GLN A 17 -2.32 -8.75 17.49
CA GLN A 17 -3.60 -8.95 18.19
C GLN A 17 -3.89 -7.87 19.25
N ALA A 18 -2.88 -7.50 20.05
CA ALA A 18 -3.01 -6.47 21.06
C ALA A 18 -3.28 -5.06 20.51
N ASP A 19 -2.91 -4.79 19.26
CA ASP A 19 -3.10 -3.49 18.59
C ASP A 19 -4.44 -3.46 17.84
N ILE A 20 -4.90 -4.59 17.32
CA ILE A 20 -6.24 -4.72 16.70
C ILE A 20 -7.34 -4.34 17.70
N GLU A 21 -7.23 -4.79 18.94
CA GLU A 21 -8.20 -4.49 20.00
C GLU A 21 -8.21 -3.00 20.37
N LYS A 22 -7.07 -2.31 20.26
CA LYS A 22 -6.94 -0.87 20.51
C LYS A 22 -7.38 -0.01 19.33
N HIS A 23 -7.27 -0.55 18.12
CA HIS A 23 -7.52 0.17 16.87
C HIS A 23 -8.51 -0.59 15.96
N PRO A 24 -9.78 -0.77 16.38
CA PRO A 24 -10.74 -1.60 15.66
C PRO A 24 -11.11 -1.08 14.26
N TYR A 25 -10.80 0.19 13.97
CA TYR A 25 -11.07 0.83 12.68
C TYR A 25 -9.87 0.80 11.73
N ILE A 26 -8.69 0.40 12.20
CA ILE A 26 -7.49 0.29 11.35
C ILE A 26 -7.47 -1.10 10.71
N PRO A 27 -7.23 -1.20 9.39
CA PRO A 27 -7.12 -2.49 8.72
C PRO A 27 -6.02 -3.37 9.34
N GLU A 28 -6.26 -4.68 9.44
CA GLU A 28 -5.28 -5.59 10.04
C GLU A 28 -3.99 -5.69 9.20
N LYS A 29 -4.11 -5.70 7.86
CA LYS A 29 -3.00 -5.98 6.94
C LYS A 29 -2.94 -4.92 5.84
N ALA A 30 -1.74 -4.42 5.55
CA ALA A 30 -1.47 -3.54 4.41
C ALA A 30 -1.36 -4.34 3.10
N ARG A 31 -2.38 -5.17 2.77
CA ARG A 31 -2.39 -6.09 1.63
C ARG A 31 -3.61 -5.89 0.73
N TYR A 32 -3.39 -6.07 -0.58
CA TYR A 32 -4.42 -6.28 -1.58
C TYR A 32 -4.19 -7.55 -2.40
N PHE A 33 -5.29 -8.23 -2.74
CA PHE A 33 -5.31 -9.33 -3.69
C PHE A 33 -6.02 -8.86 -4.95
N LEU A 34 -5.31 -8.89 -6.07
CA LEU A 34 -5.86 -8.55 -7.37
C LEU A 34 -5.98 -9.81 -8.20
N LYS A 35 -7.17 -10.05 -8.73
CA LYS A 35 -7.45 -11.14 -9.66
C LYS A 35 -7.35 -10.59 -11.08
N PRO A 36 -6.35 -11.01 -11.88
CA PRO A 36 -6.30 -10.62 -13.27
C PRO A 36 -7.52 -11.16 -14.03
N GLY A 37 -8.12 -10.31 -14.85
CA GLY A 37 -9.24 -10.62 -15.74
C GLY A 37 -8.91 -10.33 -17.21
N ILE A 38 -9.93 -10.23 -18.04
CA ILE A 38 -9.79 -9.97 -19.48
C ILE A 38 -9.53 -8.47 -19.70
N ASN A 39 -8.74 -8.09 -20.72
CA ASN A 39 -8.50 -6.67 -21.09
C ASN A 39 -7.99 -5.77 -19.95
N GLN A 40 -6.95 -6.21 -19.23
CA GLN A 40 -6.34 -5.47 -18.11
C GLN A 40 -7.23 -5.31 -16.87
N GLU A 41 -8.40 -5.97 -16.83
CA GLU A 41 -9.20 -6.05 -15.62
C GLU A 41 -8.37 -6.63 -14.48
N GLY A 42 -8.40 -5.97 -13.31
CA GLY A 42 -7.62 -6.38 -12.14
C GLY A 42 -6.09 -6.22 -12.28
N TYR A 43 -5.63 -5.38 -13.21
CA TYR A 43 -4.22 -4.94 -13.24
C TYR A 43 -3.95 -3.95 -12.11
N TRP A 44 -2.72 -3.96 -11.61
CA TRP A 44 -2.27 -3.01 -10.60
C TRP A 44 -1.91 -1.68 -11.25
N THR A 45 -2.46 -0.59 -10.71
CA THR A 45 -2.22 0.78 -11.19
C THR A 45 -1.68 1.64 -10.04
N ALA A 46 -1.18 2.84 -10.35
CA ALA A 46 -0.72 3.76 -9.34
C ALA A 46 -1.83 4.23 -8.40
N GLU A 47 -3.08 4.34 -8.88
CA GLU A 47 -4.23 4.66 -8.03
C GLU A 47 -4.45 3.59 -6.96
N HIS A 48 -4.31 2.31 -7.31
CA HIS A 48 -4.40 1.22 -6.33
C HIS A 48 -3.26 1.29 -5.30
N LEU A 49 -2.07 1.71 -5.71
CA LEU A 49 -0.95 1.94 -4.78
C LEU A 49 -1.28 3.09 -3.81
N LEU A 50 -1.74 4.23 -4.32
CA LEU A 50 -2.10 5.38 -3.49
C LEU A 50 -3.20 5.00 -2.48
N GLU A 51 -4.25 4.32 -2.94
CA GLU A 51 -5.31 3.84 -2.06
C GLU A 51 -4.77 2.92 -0.96
N GLN A 52 -3.88 1.98 -1.30
CA GLN A 52 -3.27 1.10 -0.30
C GLN A 52 -2.40 1.84 0.71
N ILE A 53 -1.66 2.86 0.29
CA ILE A 53 -0.83 3.68 1.18
C ILE A 53 -1.73 4.45 2.13
N GLU A 54 -2.67 5.21 1.60
CA GLU A 54 -3.53 6.13 2.35
C GLU A 54 -4.47 5.39 3.29
N CYS A 55 -5.14 4.33 2.81
CA CYS A 55 -6.18 3.66 3.57
C CYS A 55 -5.62 2.57 4.51
N LYS A 56 -4.42 2.04 4.26
CA LYS A 56 -3.88 0.91 5.03
C LYS A 56 -2.47 1.13 5.56
N ALA A 57 -1.49 1.41 4.70
CA ALA A 57 -0.09 1.34 5.10
C ALA A 57 0.27 2.41 6.16
N ILE A 58 -0.18 3.65 5.96
CA ILE A 58 0.09 4.76 6.88
C ILE A 58 -0.55 4.48 8.25
N SER A 59 -1.85 4.18 8.28
CA SER A 59 -2.58 3.96 9.53
C SER A 59 -2.03 2.77 10.33
N ILE A 60 -1.66 1.67 9.67
CA ILE A 60 -1.02 0.52 10.32
C ILE A 60 0.36 0.90 10.86
N PHE A 61 1.17 1.63 10.08
CA PHE A 61 2.51 2.03 10.50
C PHE A 61 2.47 2.95 11.73
N GLU A 62 1.63 3.99 11.70
CA GLU A 62 1.50 4.95 12.80
C GLU A 62 1.01 4.29 14.10
N ALA A 63 0.13 3.28 13.99
CA ALA A 63 -0.31 2.51 15.16
C ALA A 63 0.82 1.65 15.77
N LEU A 64 1.69 1.07 14.94
CA LEU A 64 2.77 0.19 15.39
C LEU A 64 4.02 0.96 15.86
N TYR A 65 4.27 2.12 15.28
CA TYR A 65 5.50 2.89 15.46
C TYR A 65 5.20 4.40 15.58
N PRO A 66 4.46 4.82 16.63
CA PRO A 66 3.95 6.19 16.75
C PRO A 66 5.03 7.29 16.79
N ASP A 67 6.24 6.93 17.23
CA ASP A 67 7.37 7.86 17.35
C ASP A 67 8.38 7.73 16.19
N CYS A 68 8.02 7.03 15.11
CA CYS A 68 8.89 6.78 13.96
C CYS A 68 8.38 7.48 12.69
N ILE A 69 9.30 7.75 11.76
CA ILE A 69 8.97 8.25 10.41
C ILE A 69 9.07 7.08 9.43
N ALA A 70 8.00 6.83 8.67
CA ALA A 70 8.01 5.84 7.61
C ALA A 70 8.77 6.36 6.38
N VAL A 71 9.61 5.50 5.80
CA VAL A 71 10.18 5.69 4.47
C VAL A 71 9.67 4.57 3.58
N PHE A 72 8.89 4.92 2.57
CA PHE A 72 8.37 3.95 1.59
C PHE A 72 9.29 3.89 0.38
N ALA A 73 9.84 2.70 0.12
CA ALA A 73 10.66 2.43 -1.06
C ALA A 73 9.91 1.49 -2.00
N PHE A 74 9.90 1.84 -3.29
CA PHE A 74 9.28 1.07 -4.35
C PHE A 74 10.33 0.69 -5.39
N ASP A 75 10.11 -0.42 -6.08
CA ASP A 75 10.88 -0.72 -7.28
C ASP A 75 10.50 0.26 -8.40
N ASN A 76 11.35 0.40 -9.43
CA ASN A 76 11.05 1.26 -10.57
C ASN A 76 10.18 0.55 -11.61
N SER A 77 9.16 -0.17 -11.16
CA SER A 77 8.21 -0.84 -12.05
C SER A 77 7.41 0.19 -12.84
N SER A 78 7.14 -0.10 -14.12
CA SER A 78 6.30 0.76 -14.97
C SER A 78 4.89 0.97 -14.40
N ASN A 79 4.41 0.07 -13.55
CA ASN A 79 3.11 0.23 -12.87
C ASN A 79 3.10 1.34 -11.81
N HIS A 80 4.28 1.81 -11.39
CA HIS A 80 4.46 2.97 -10.52
C HIS A 80 4.69 4.27 -11.30
N ALA A 81 5.01 4.16 -12.60
CA ALA A 81 5.21 5.30 -13.48
C ALA A 81 3.86 5.80 -14.02
N ALA A 82 3.03 6.35 -13.13
CA ALA A 82 1.82 7.05 -13.54
C ALA A 82 2.09 8.54 -13.70
N PHE A 83 1.62 9.09 -14.81
CA PHE A 83 1.51 10.53 -14.97
C PHE A 83 0.31 11.03 -14.16
N SER A 84 0.42 12.24 -13.63
CA SER A 84 -0.75 12.94 -13.08
C SER A 84 -1.81 13.13 -14.19
N LYS A 85 -3.09 13.21 -13.81
CA LYS A 85 -4.20 13.39 -14.76
C LYS A 85 -4.08 14.68 -15.58
N ASP A 86 -3.41 15.68 -15.03
CA ASP A 86 -3.13 16.99 -15.63
C ASP A 86 -1.71 17.10 -16.20
N ALA A 87 -0.95 16.00 -16.25
CA ALA A 87 0.39 16.02 -16.82
C ALA A 87 0.33 16.32 -18.32
N LEU A 88 1.16 17.26 -18.76
CA LEU A 88 1.41 17.48 -20.18
C LEU A 88 2.27 16.34 -20.72
N VAL A 89 1.66 15.43 -21.46
CA VAL A 89 2.37 14.35 -22.16
C VAL A 89 2.62 14.79 -23.59
N ALA A 90 3.84 15.25 -23.87
CA ALA A 90 4.27 15.56 -25.23
C ALA A 90 4.59 14.26 -26.00
N SER A 91 4.11 14.15 -27.24
CA SER A 91 4.35 13.04 -28.17
C SER A 91 5.43 13.37 -29.19
#